data_AF-A0A5E7AFP2-F1
#
_entry.id   AF-A0A5E7AFP2-F1
#
_cell.length_a   1.000
_cell.length_b   1.000
_cell.length_c   1.000
_cell.angle_alpha   90.00
_cell.angle_beta   90.00
_cell.angle_gamma   90.00
#
_symmetry.space_group_name_H-M   'P 1'
#
loop_
_entity.id
_entity.type
_entity.pdbx_description
1 polymer ?
#
loop_
_entity_poly.entity_id
_entity_poly.type
_entity_poly.pdbx_seq_one_letter_code
_entity_poly.pdbx_strand_id
1 'polypeptide(L)'
;MAKQTYQDGSTGDVVIRPGPPPASGGGGEGFFGIGGGGGFSGGFGGSSNKRRKARARAKKAHLLAQEQARAQAAAQEQAAAQAQEHARAQAALHQHLATLTQRHDAIRAEVDRTFAARSERLAESIQSEISAATKPPDNKSTERWQLYLISKEKDEIDGLIARKNAELNPKKVLARSFDGHDPLTRSANDYLTRLAEFGTALNDSHQLWENAYNAAHEARLLSTQIQALTDKSNALARHHAEQTIVWRDREQVWERHRQNAEQRDARIRFKQQADEDVRHERVRTANTLTVPATSVAAGGMVLTRGGAFVVEGAAVALEASISSAIAEILRIAAIRAGQLASLFVSSMLYSPVLGDGELTAEQRRHLFQGIGV
;
A
#
# COMPACT_ATOMS: atom_id res chain seq x y z
N MET A 1 -34.09 56.46 -33.89
CA MET A 1 -33.75 57.54 -32.94
C MET A 1 -32.24 57.76 -33.01
N ALA A 2 -31.82 58.74 -33.81
CA ALA A 2 -31.10 59.97 -33.40
C ALA A 2 -29.66 59.67 -32.88
N LYS A 3 -28.61 59.74 -33.73
CA LYS A 3 -27.79 60.92 -34.15
C LYS A 3 -27.06 61.62 -32.99
N GLN A 4 -25.72 61.56 -33.04
CA GLN A 4 -24.89 62.78 -33.13
C GLN A 4 -23.49 62.46 -33.70
N THR A 5 -23.14 63.26 -34.69
CA THR A 5 -21.96 63.30 -35.56
C THR A 5 -21.03 64.41 -35.10
N TYR A 6 -19.72 64.23 -35.21
CA TYR A 6 -18.82 65.30 -35.66
C TYR A 6 -17.77 64.72 -36.62
N GLN A 7 -17.88 65.15 -37.87
CA GLN A 7 -16.86 65.12 -38.90
C GLN A 7 -16.03 66.40 -38.79
N ASP A 8 -14.72 66.28 -38.94
CA ASP A 8 -13.84 67.34 -39.43
C ASP A 8 -12.65 66.59 -40.08
N GLY A 9 -12.31 66.74 -41.36
CA GLY A 9 -12.63 67.80 -42.31
C GLY A 9 -11.37 68.52 -42.81
N SER A 10 -10.22 67.85 -43.00
CA SER A 10 -9.14 68.44 -43.79
C SER A 10 -8.40 67.42 -44.64
N THR A 11 -8.88 67.29 -45.87
CA THR A 11 -8.15 66.85 -47.05
C THR A 11 -7.13 67.91 -47.47
N GLY A 12 -5.94 67.48 -47.89
CA GLY A 12 -5.23 68.18 -48.96
C GLY A 12 -3.98 68.97 -48.58
N ASP A 13 -2.88 68.42 -49.07
CA ASP A 13 -1.82 69.10 -49.82
C ASP A 13 -0.55 69.59 -49.10
N VAL A 14 0.54 69.32 -49.82
CA VAL A 14 1.95 69.44 -49.51
C VAL A 14 2.43 70.83 -49.89
N VAL A 15 3.19 71.54 -49.05
CA VAL A 15 4.11 72.58 -49.54
C VAL A 15 5.41 72.62 -48.73
N ILE A 16 6.51 72.54 -49.47
CA ILE A 16 7.91 72.72 -49.06
C ILE A 16 8.28 74.22 -49.22
N ARG A 17 9.25 74.68 -48.41
CA ARG A 17 10.26 75.76 -48.66
C ARG A 17 10.02 77.10 -47.90
N PRO A 18 10.88 78.15 -48.05
CA PRO A 18 12.13 78.37 -47.28
C PRO A 18 12.31 79.84 -46.77
N GLY A 19 13.35 80.11 -45.98
CA GLY A 19 14.07 81.42 -45.96
C GLY A 19 13.44 82.65 -45.27
N PRO A 20 14.22 83.74 -45.05
CA PRO A 20 14.12 84.68 -43.91
C PRO A 20 13.80 86.16 -44.32
N PRO A 21 14.24 87.20 -43.57
CA PRO A 21 13.62 87.98 -42.47
C PRO A 21 13.14 89.39 -42.94
N PRO A 22 12.70 90.37 -42.09
CA PRO A 22 13.66 91.31 -41.44
C PRO A 22 13.19 92.05 -40.15
N ALA A 23 14.19 92.61 -39.44
CA ALA A 23 14.31 93.94 -38.82
C ALA A 23 13.19 94.64 -37.98
N SER A 24 13.72 95.36 -36.97
CA SER A 24 13.19 96.57 -36.30
C SER A 24 12.06 96.34 -35.29
N GLY A 25 12.00 97.02 -34.15
CA GLY A 25 12.77 98.12 -33.62
C GLY A 25 11.95 98.80 -32.51
N GLY A 26 12.65 99.46 -31.58
CA GLY A 26 12.07 100.44 -30.64
C GLY A 26 11.58 99.86 -29.31
N GLY A 27 11.87 100.45 -28.15
CA GLY A 27 12.59 101.70 -27.89
C GLY A 27 12.32 102.17 -26.46
N GLY A 28 13.27 102.97 -25.95
CA GLY A 28 13.11 103.93 -24.84
C GLY A 28 13.41 103.38 -23.44
N GLU A 29 14.04 104.11 -22.52
CA GLU A 29 14.76 105.38 -22.52
C GLU A 29 15.28 105.60 -21.08
N GLY A 30 16.31 106.43 -20.89
CA GLY A 30 16.83 106.87 -19.57
C GLY A 30 18.32 106.56 -19.39
N PHE A 31 19.29 107.36 -19.84
CA PHE A 31 19.65 108.78 -19.58
C PHE A 31 20.54 108.98 -18.32
N PHE A 32 21.77 109.42 -18.63
CA PHE A 32 22.94 109.86 -17.83
C PHE A 32 23.68 108.85 -16.91
N GLY A 33 25.01 108.73 -16.98
CA GLY A 33 25.96 109.53 -17.74
C GLY A 33 27.44 109.12 -17.66
N ILE A 34 28.24 109.92 -18.37
CA ILE A 34 29.65 110.30 -18.12
C ILE A 34 30.66 109.12 -18.08
N GLY A 35 31.67 108.97 -18.93
CA GLY A 35 32.34 109.84 -19.89
C GLY A 35 33.70 109.22 -20.23
N GLY A 36 34.29 109.63 -21.37
CA GLY A 36 35.65 109.28 -21.80
C GLY A 36 35.67 108.15 -22.85
N GLY A 37 35.70 108.39 -24.16
CA GLY A 37 36.43 109.44 -24.86
C GLY A 37 37.87 108.99 -25.09
N GLY A 38 38.18 108.52 -26.30
CA GLY A 38 39.56 108.14 -26.65
C GLY A 38 39.66 107.28 -27.90
N GLY A 39 39.33 107.85 -29.05
CA GLY A 39 39.76 107.30 -30.33
C GLY A 39 41.28 107.40 -30.49
N PHE A 40 41.89 106.37 -31.09
CA PHE A 40 43.14 106.50 -31.82
C PHE A 40 43.11 105.56 -33.02
N SER A 41 42.91 106.17 -34.18
CA SER A 41 43.18 105.66 -35.51
C SER A 41 44.68 105.70 -35.81
N GLY A 42 45.21 104.68 -36.47
CA GLY A 42 46.46 104.73 -37.22
C GLY A 42 47.73 104.56 -36.39
N GLY A 43 48.63 103.69 -36.85
CA GLY A 43 50.00 103.67 -36.33
C GLY A 43 50.64 102.28 -36.34
N PHE A 44 51.44 102.02 -37.35
CA PHE A 44 52.51 101.02 -37.34
C PHE A 44 53.24 101.00 -35.99
N GLY A 45 53.33 99.82 -35.37
CA GLY A 45 54.08 99.65 -34.11
C GLY A 45 54.03 98.20 -33.65
N GLY A 46 55.08 97.45 -34.00
CA GLY A 46 55.17 96.00 -33.83
C GLY A 46 54.65 95.51 -32.48
N SER A 47 53.80 94.48 -32.51
CA SER A 47 53.32 93.81 -31.31
C SER A 47 54.51 93.44 -30.42
N SER A 48 54.64 94.07 -29.25
CA SER A 48 55.75 93.76 -28.34
C SER A 48 55.76 92.26 -28.07
N ASN A 49 56.95 91.65 -28.04
CA ASN A 49 57.12 90.21 -27.85
C ASN A 49 56.31 89.66 -26.65
N LYS A 50 56.06 90.47 -25.61
CA LYS A 50 55.20 90.15 -24.46
C LYS A 50 53.73 89.90 -24.84
N ARG A 51 53.09 90.77 -25.64
CA ARG A 51 51.66 90.60 -26.03
C ARG A 51 51.46 89.41 -26.97
N ARG A 52 52.41 89.16 -27.89
CA ARG A 52 52.40 87.97 -28.75
C ARG A 52 52.53 86.67 -27.93
N LYS A 53 53.42 86.67 -26.92
CA LYS A 53 53.61 85.53 -25.99
C LYS A 53 52.37 85.31 -25.11
N ALA A 54 51.69 86.36 -24.67
CA ALA A 54 50.45 86.26 -23.90
C ALA A 54 49.29 85.65 -24.72
N ARG A 55 49.08 86.10 -25.97
CA ARG A 55 48.08 85.50 -26.87
C ARG A 55 48.41 84.05 -27.24
N ALA A 56 49.69 83.72 -27.42
CA ALA A 56 50.12 82.34 -27.65
C ALA A 56 49.83 81.43 -26.45
N ARG A 57 50.03 81.91 -25.22
CA ARG A 57 49.65 81.19 -23.98
C ARG A 57 48.14 81.03 -23.86
N ALA A 58 47.36 82.07 -24.15
CA ALA A 58 45.89 82.01 -24.13
C ALA A 58 45.35 81.01 -25.17
N LYS A 59 45.91 80.99 -26.40
CA LYS A 59 45.56 79.98 -27.40
C LYS A 59 45.90 78.55 -26.94
N LYS A 60 47.07 78.33 -26.34
CA LYS A 60 47.43 77.02 -25.77
C LYS A 60 46.50 76.59 -24.63
N ALA A 61 46.15 77.51 -23.73
CA ALA A 61 45.21 77.24 -22.65
C ALA A 61 43.81 76.91 -23.19
N HIS A 62 43.35 77.61 -24.22
CA HIS A 62 42.07 77.33 -24.88
C HIS A 62 42.07 75.98 -25.60
N LEU A 63 43.17 75.61 -26.28
CA LEU A 63 43.30 74.29 -26.92
C LEU A 63 43.27 73.16 -25.89
N LEU A 64 44.01 73.30 -24.78
CA LEU A 64 43.99 72.32 -23.69
C LEU A 64 42.61 72.20 -23.04
N ALA A 65 41.92 73.33 -22.79
CA ALA A 65 40.56 73.32 -22.27
C ALA A 65 39.57 72.65 -23.23
N GLN A 66 39.74 72.86 -24.54
CA GLN A 66 38.92 72.22 -25.56
C GLN A 66 39.20 70.71 -25.69
N GLU A 67 40.45 70.28 -25.56
CA GLU A 67 40.82 68.86 -25.51
C GLU A 67 40.27 68.18 -24.25
N GLN A 68 40.36 68.83 -23.08
CA GLN A 68 39.77 68.32 -21.84
C GLN A 68 38.24 68.24 -21.92
N ALA A 69 37.57 69.25 -22.49
CA ALA A 69 36.13 69.23 -22.70
C ALA A 69 35.72 68.10 -23.65
N ARG A 70 36.49 67.85 -24.72
CA ARG A 70 36.26 66.71 -25.63
C ARG A 70 36.50 65.36 -24.93
N ALA A 71 37.54 65.25 -24.11
CA ALA A 71 37.82 64.05 -23.34
C ALA A 71 36.72 63.75 -22.30
N GLN A 72 36.20 64.79 -21.64
CA GLN A 72 35.07 64.66 -20.71
C GLN A 72 33.76 64.32 -21.42
N ALA A 73 33.47 64.95 -22.57
CA ALA A 73 32.30 64.62 -23.37
C ALA A 73 32.36 63.16 -23.88
N ALA A 74 33.52 62.72 -24.39
CA ALA A 74 33.74 61.34 -24.80
C ALA A 74 33.60 60.35 -23.63
N ALA A 75 34.11 60.69 -22.44
CA ALA A 75 33.94 59.87 -21.24
C ALA A 75 32.48 59.78 -20.77
N GLN A 76 31.71 60.88 -20.86
CA GLN A 76 30.28 60.89 -20.56
C GLN A 76 29.47 60.08 -21.56
N GLU A 77 29.79 60.17 -22.86
CA GLU A 77 29.17 59.34 -23.90
C GLU A 77 29.45 57.85 -23.68
N GLN A 78 30.68 57.48 -23.31
CA GLN A 78 31.03 56.10 -22.96
C GLN A 78 30.32 55.61 -21.70
N ALA A 79 30.24 56.44 -20.64
CA ALA A 79 29.51 56.10 -19.42
C ALA A 79 27.99 55.96 -19.67
N ALA A 80 27.42 56.82 -20.51
CA ALA A 80 26.01 56.73 -20.91
C ALA A 80 25.74 55.47 -21.76
N ALA A 81 26.65 55.11 -22.67
CA ALA A 81 26.57 53.87 -23.44
C ALA A 81 26.61 52.64 -22.52
N GLN A 82 27.55 52.60 -21.56
CA GLN A 82 27.63 51.51 -20.57
C GLN A 82 26.38 51.44 -19.69
N ALA A 83 25.86 52.58 -19.22
CA ALA A 83 24.63 52.62 -18.43
C ALA A 83 23.43 52.09 -19.22
N GLN A 84 23.33 52.40 -20.52
CA GLN A 84 22.30 51.86 -21.39
C GLN A 84 22.45 50.36 -21.63
N GLU A 85 23.68 49.86 -21.82
CA GLU A 85 23.95 48.42 -21.94
C GLU A 85 23.59 47.66 -20.66
N HIS A 86 23.94 48.20 -19.49
CA HIS A 86 23.54 47.62 -18.20
C HIS A 86 22.02 47.63 -18.01
N ALA A 87 21.33 48.72 -18.37
CA ALA A 87 19.87 48.79 -18.30
C ALA A 87 19.21 47.77 -19.25
N ARG A 88 19.74 47.58 -20.46
CA ARG A 88 19.27 46.54 -21.40
C ARG A 88 19.49 45.13 -20.86
N ALA A 89 20.67 44.86 -20.28
CA ALA A 89 20.97 43.57 -19.67
C ALA A 89 20.04 43.26 -18.47
N GLN A 90 19.76 44.24 -17.61
CA GLN A 90 18.81 44.10 -16.51
C GLN A 90 17.37 43.88 -17.00
N ALA A 91 16.94 44.62 -18.03
CA ALA A 91 15.61 44.43 -18.62
C ALA A 91 15.45 43.02 -19.23
N ALA A 92 16.49 42.51 -19.92
CA ALA A 92 16.50 41.15 -20.46
C ALA A 92 16.43 40.09 -19.34
N LEU A 93 17.16 40.29 -18.24
CA LEU A 93 17.09 39.42 -17.05
C LEU A 93 15.65 39.39 -16.49
N HIS A 94 15.03 40.55 -16.29
CA HIS A 94 13.65 40.63 -15.76
C HIS A 94 12.64 39.92 -16.67
N GLN A 95 12.76 40.07 -17.99
CA GLN A 95 11.90 39.35 -18.94
C GLN A 95 12.11 37.83 -18.85
N HIS A 96 13.36 37.39 -18.68
CA HIS A 96 13.67 35.97 -18.54
C HIS A 96 13.09 35.39 -17.24
N LEU A 97 13.23 36.11 -16.12
CA LEU A 97 12.63 35.73 -14.83
C LEU A 97 11.11 35.67 -14.91
N ALA A 98 10.46 36.63 -15.57
CA ALA A 98 9.02 36.62 -15.78
C ALA A 98 8.56 35.37 -16.57
N THR A 99 9.32 35.02 -17.62
CA THR A 99 9.06 33.80 -18.42
C THR A 99 9.19 32.53 -17.58
N LEU A 100 10.23 32.44 -16.74
CA LEU A 100 10.44 31.29 -15.85
C LEU A 100 9.34 31.18 -14.78
N THR A 101 8.86 32.31 -14.27
CA THR A 101 7.76 32.35 -13.29
C THR A 101 6.47 31.83 -13.92
N GLN A 102 6.16 32.26 -15.14
CA GLN A 102 4.99 31.74 -15.87
C GLN A 102 5.10 30.23 -16.12
N ARG A 103 6.30 29.73 -16.47
CA ARG A 103 6.55 28.28 -16.62
C ARG A 103 6.40 27.54 -15.30
N HIS A 104 6.93 28.07 -14.21
CA HIS A 104 6.77 27.53 -12.87
C HIS A 104 5.29 27.31 -12.54
N ASP A 105 4.45 28.34 -12.74
CA ASP A 105 3.02 28.25 -12.43
C ASP A 105 2.28 27.25 -13.34
N ALA A 106 2.62 27.22 -14.62
CA ALA A 106 2.04 26.28 -15.58
C ALA A 106 2.41 24.81 -15.24
N ILE A 107 3.69 24.54 -14.99
CA ILE A 107 4.18 23.21 -14.60
C ILE A 107 3.53 22.78 -13.30
N ARG A 108 3.52 23.66 -12.28
CA ARG A 108 2.90 23.39 -10.99
C ARG A 108 1.44 22.96 -11.14
N ALA A 109 0.65 23.75 -11.88
CA ALA A 109 -0.76 23.44 -12.12
C ALA A 109 -0.99 22.15 -12.91
N GLU A 110 -0.12 21.82 -13.87
CA GLU A 110 -0.22 20.58 -14.66
C GLU A 110 0.15 19.36 -13.83
N VAL A 111 1.28 19.44 -13.11
CA VAL A 111 1.75 18.40 -12.20
C VAL A 111 0.69 18.14 -11.13
N ASP A 112 0.17 19.17 -10.47
CA ASP A 112 -0.87 19.03 -9.45
C ASP A 112 -2.13 18.32 -10.01
N ARG A 113 -2.57 18.67 -11.23
CA ARG A 113 -3.71 18.02 -11.90
C ARG A 113 -3.44 16.54 -12.21
N THR A 114 -2.28 16.23 -12.76
CA THR A 114 -1.92 14.83 -13.10
C THR A 114 -1.79 13.98 -11.85
N PHE A 115 -1.23 14.51 -10.76
CA PHE A 115 -1.11 13.81 -9.49
C PHE A 115 -2.46 13.64 -8.79
N ALA A 116 -3.33 14.65 -8.81
CA ALA A 116 -4.70 14.51 -8.30
C ALA A 116 -5.43 13.35 -8.98
N ALA A 117 -5.43 13.30 -10.32
CA ALA A 117 -6.05 12.22 -11.08
C ALA A 117 -5.43 10.84 -10.80
N ARG A 118 -4.10 10.75 -10.61
CA ARG A 118 -3.43 9.50 -10.22
C ARG A 118 -3.79 9.06 -8.81
N SER A 119 -3.90 10.01 -7.88
CA SER A 119 -4.24 9.72 -6.48
C SER A 119 -5.67 9.22 -6.32
N GLU A 120 -6.62 9.73 -7.10
CA GLU A 120 -8.00 9.26 -7.12
C GLU A 120 -8.09 7.81 -7.61
N ARG A 121 -7.45 7.51 -8.76
CA ARG A 121 -7.39 6.13 -9.29
C ARG A 121 -6.67 5.17 -8.37
N LEU A 122 -5.68 5.65 -7.61
CA LEU A 122 -4.95 4.82 -6.67
C LEU A 122 -5.88 4.29 -5.58
N ALA A 123 -6.74 5.15 -5.03
CA ALA A 123 -7.71 4.75 -4.01
C ALA A 123 -8.65 3.65 -4.55
N GLU A 124 -9.13 3.79 -5.80
CA GLU A 124 -10.00 2.80 -6.44
C GLU A 124 -9.28 1.47 -6.70
N SER A 125 -8.04 1.50 -7.23
CA SER A 125 -7.23 0.30 -7.45
C SER A 125 -7.03 -0.45 -6.15
N ILE A 126 -6.60 0.25 -5.11
CA ILE A 126 -6.35 -0.32 -3.79
C ILE A 126 -7.64 -0.86 -3.18
N GLN A 127 -8.76 -0.14 -3.26
CA GLN A 127 -10.04 -0.61 -2.73
C GLN A 127 -10.54 -1.85 -3.47
N SER A 128 -10.35 -1.92 -4.79
CA SER A 128 -10.67 -3.10 -5.59
C SER A 128 -9.80 -4.30 -5.19
N GLU A 129 -8.51 -4.09 -4.93
CA GLU A 129 -7.59 -5.12 -4.46
C GLU A 129 -7.91 -5.57 -3.02
N ILE A 130 -8.29 -4.65 -2.13
CA ILE A 130 -8.73 -4.93 -0.76
C ILE A 130 -10.02 -5.76 -0.80
N SER A 131 -11.03 -5.34 -1.56
CA SER A 131 -12.31 -6.04 -1.65
C SER A 131 -12.19 -7.42 -2.33
N ALA A 132 -11.28 -7.57 -3.29
CA ALA A 132 -10.96 -8.86 -3.91
C ALA A 132 -10.32 -9.83 -2.91
N ALA A 133 -9.40 -9.35 -2.06
CA ALA A 133 -8.77 -10.14 -1.00
C ALA A 133 -9.69 -10.42 0.20
N THR A 134 -10.72 -9.59 0.41
CA THR A 134 -11.73 -9.79 1.48
C THR A 134 -12.77 -10.85 1.11
N LYS A 135 -12.76 -11.37 -0.13
CA LYS A 135 -13.64 -12.49 -0.49
C LYS A 135 -13.15 -13.76 0.23
N PRO A 136 -13.96 -14.35 1.13
CA PRO A 136 -13.60 -15.63 1.73
C PRO A 136 -13.40 -16.65 0.60
N PRO A 137 -12.32 -17.46 0.65
CA PRO A 137 -12.00 -18.39 -0.41
C PRO A 137 -13.15 -19.37 -0.61
N ASP A 138 -13.52 -19.56 -1.88
CA ASP A 138 -14.60 -20.46 -2.27
C ASP A 138 -14.23 -21.90 -1.87
N ASN A 139 -15.23 -22.57 -1.31
CA ASN A 139 -15.11 -23.71 -0.42
C ASN A 139 -14.80 -25.00 -1.21
N LYS A 140 -13.52 -25.44 -1.26
CA LYS A 140 -13.03 -26.85 -1.30
C LYS A 140 -11.53 -27.02 -0.97
N SER A 141 -10.82 -26.00 -0.49
CA SER A 141 -9.39 -26.09 -0.19
C SER A 141 -9.14 -26.54 1.25
N THR A 142 -8.14 -27.41 1.46
CA THR A 142 -7.73 -27.89 2.79
C THR A 142 -7.40 -26.72 3.73
N GLU A 143 -7.78 -26.84 4.99
CA GLU A 143 -7.72 -25.81 6.04
C GLU A 143 -6.31 -25.20 6.20
N ARG A 144 -5.28 -26.06 6.21
CA ARG A 144 -3.86 -25.66 6.25
C ARG A 144 -3.41 -24.90 5.00
N TRP A 145 -3.99 -25.21 3.84
CA TRP A 145 -3.67 -24.52 2.59
C TRP A 145 -4.20 -23.09 2.59
N GLN A 146 -5.36 -22.85 3.19
CA GLN A 146 -5.92 -21.51 3.33
C GLN A 146 -5.07 -20.61 4.23
N LEU A 147 -4.65 -21.11 5.40
CA LEU A 147 -3.73 -20.37 6.29
C LEU A 147 -2.39 -20.07 5.60
N TYR A 148 -1.85 -21.06 4.88
CA TYR A 148 -0.63 -20.87 4.09
C TYR A 148 -0.80 -19.79 3.02
N LEU A 149 -1.91 -19.78 2.28
CA LEU A 149 -2.18 -18.76 1.26
C LEU A 149 -2.26 -17.36 1.86
N ILE A 150 -2.93 -17.20 3.01
CA ILE A 150 -3.04 -15.91 3.70
C ILE A 150 -1.65 -15.42 4.14
N SER A 151 -0.84 -16.32 4.73
CA SER A 151 0.53 -15.98 5.12
C SER A 151 1.39 -15.59 3.91
N LYS A 152 1.29 -16.35 2.82
CA LYS A 152 2.03 -16.10 1.59
C LYS A 152 1.67 -14.73 0.99
N GLU A 153 0.38 -14.42 0.88
CA GLU A 153 -0.06 -13.11 0.37
C GLU A 153 0.46 -11.96 1.24
N LYS A 154 0.43 -12.14 2.57
CA LYS A 154 1.01 -11.17 3.50
C LYS A 154 2.51 -10.98 3.25
N ASP A 155 3.29 -12.04 3.10
CA ASP A 155 4.73 -11.96 2.85
C ASP A 155 5.04 -11.28 1.51
N GLU A 156 4.24 -11.54 0.48
CA GLU A 156 4.33 -10.86 -0.83
C GLU A 156 4.08 -9.35 -0.70
N ILE A 157 3.07 -8.94 0.07
CA ILE A 157 2.75 -7.53 0.35
C ILE A 157 3.87 -6.87 1.17
N ASP A 158 4.37 -7.54 2.20
CA ASP A 158 5.46 -7.02 3.02
C ASP A 158 6.74 -6.82 2.19
N GLY A 159 7.03 -7.72 1.25
CA GLY A 159 8.10 -7.56 0.26
C GLY A 159 7.87 -6.40 -0.73
N LEU A 160 6.62 -6.12 -1.11
CA LEU A 160 6.27 -4.94 -1.91
C LEU A 160 6.43 -3.63 -1.12
N ILE A 161 6.02 -3.62 0.16
CA ILE A 161 6.21 -2.49 1.08
C ILE A 161 7.71 -2.18 1.22
N ALA A 162 8.55 -3.19 1.41
CA ALA A 162 10.00 -3.02 1.52
C ALA A 162 10.60 -2.37 0.26
N ARG A 163 10.20 -2.83 -0.94
CA ARG A 163 10.63 -2.26 -2.22
C ARG A 163 10.19 -0.80 -2.38
N LYS A 164 8.92 -0.49 -2.09
CA LYS A 164 8.41 0.89 -2.18
C LYS A 164 9.06 1.82 -1.15
N ASN A 165 9.37 1.33 0.04
CA ASN A 165 10.14 2.09 1.03
C ASN A 165 11.57 2.40 0.53
N ALA A 166 12.21 1.45 -0.15
CA ALA A 166 13.52 1.68 -0.76
C ALA A 166 13.46 2.73 -1.88
N GLU A 167 12.36 2.81 -2.64
CA GLU A 167 12.12 3.85 -3.65
C GLU A 167 11.75 5.21 -3.03
N LEU A 168 11.08 5.23 -1.88
CA LEU A 168 10.63 6.46 -1.23
C LEU A 168 11.78 7.35 -0.77
N ASN A 169 12.82 6.77 -0.18
CA ASN A 169 13.97 7.52 0.36
C ASN A 169 14.71 8.36 -0.70
N PRO A 170 15.15 7.81 -1.85
CA PRO A 170 15.80 8.60 -2.88
C PRO A 170 14.86 9.67 -3.46
N LYS A 171 13.56 9.40 -3.57
CA LYS A 171 12.57 10.42 -3.99
C LYS A 171 12.45 11.57 -2.99
N LYS A 172 12.47 11.28 -1.69
CA LYS A 172 12.50 12.33 -0.63
C LYS A 172 13.78 13.17 -0.68
N VAL A 173 14.92 12.55 -0.97
CA VAL A 173 16.20 13.27 -1.13
C VAL A 173 16.15 14.17 -2.36
N LEU A 174 15.68 13.63 -3.50
CA LEU A 174 15.55 14.38 -4.75
C LEU A 174 14.56 15.55 -4.61
N ALA A 175 13.46 15.36 -3.89
CA ALA A 175 12.48 16.41 -3.59
C ALA A 175 13.10 17.62 -2.89
N ARG A 176 14.17 17.42 -2.10
CA ARG A 176 14.87 18.47 -1.36
C ARG A 176 16.08 19.03 -2.11
N SER A 177 16.33 18.60 -3.35
CA SER A 177 17.55 18.96 -4.08
C SER A 177 17.63 20.44 -4.48
N PHE A 178 16.51 21.15 -4.58
CA PHE A 178 16.47 22.55 -5.04
C PHE A 178 16.85 23.55 -3.94
N ASP A 179 16.21 23.47 -2.77
CA ASP A 179 16.36 24.42 -1.67
C ASP A 179 16.47 23.75 -0.29
N GLY A 180 16.58 22.42 -0.22
CA GLY A 180 16.64 21.65 1.02
C GLY A 180 15.28 21.43 1.72
N HIS A 181 14.22 22.05 1.22
CA HIS A 181 12.89 22.03 1.83
C HIS A 181 11.90 21.21 0.98
N ASP A 182 10.69 21.03 1.50
CA ASP A 182 9.61 20.41 0.73
C ASP A 182 9.03 21.43 -0.27
N PRO A 183 9.20 21.22 -1.59
CA PRO A 183 8.80 22.19 -2.59
C PRO A 183 7.28 22.38 -2.68
N LEU A 184 6.47 21.45 -2.15
CA LEU A 184 5.00 21.56 -2.12
C LEU A 184 4.52 22.65 -1.15
N THR A 185 5.33 22.97 -0.14
CA THR A 185 4.99 23.97 0.89
C THR A 185 5.46 25.37 0.54
N ARG A 186 6.26 25.51 -0.52
CA ARG A 186 6.93 26.76 -0.87
C ARG A 186 6.04 27.67 -1.72
N SER A 187 6.20 28.97 -1.50
CA SER A 187 5.53 30.01 -2.26
C SER A 187 6.29 30.33 -3.56
N ALA A 188 5.64 31.00 -4.51
CA ALA A 188 6.31 31.51 -5.71
C ALA A 188 7.41 32.53 -5.36
N ASN A 189 7.26 33.28 -4.26
CA ASN A 189 8.28 34.24 -3.81
C ASN A 189 9.55 33.54 -3.30
N ASP A 190 9.40 32.38 -2.64
CA ASP A 190 10.51 31.55 -2.22
C ASP A 190 11.30 31.00 -3.41
N TYR A 191 10.58 30.55 -4.44
CA TYR A 191 11.17 30.12 -5.71
C TYR A 191 11.99 31.25 -6.35
N LEU A 192 11.41 32.46 -6.46
CA LEU A 192 12.11 33.63 -7.03
C LEU A 192 13.34 34.04 -6.23
N THR A 193 13.24 34.04 -4.90
CA THR A 193 14.36 34.37 -4.00
C THR A 193 15.50 33.39 -4.22
N ARG A 194 15.21 32.09 -4.27
CA ARG A 194 16.20 31.04 -4.54
C ARG A 194 16.77 31.13 -5.94
N LEU A 195 15.94 31.46 -6.94
CA LEU A 195 16.36 31.60 -8.32
C LEU A 195 17.37 32.77 -8.50
N ALA A 196 17.18 33.85 -7.76
CA ALA A 196 18.11 34.99 -7.76
C ALA A 196 19.51 34.61 -7.23
N GLU A 197 19.61 33.63 -6.32
CA GLU A 197 20.91 33.14 -5.80
C GLU A 197 21.71 32.36 -6.85
N PHE A 198 21.06 31.77 -7.86
CA PHE A 198 21.71 31.02 -8.93
C PHE A 198 22.33 31.90 -10.03
N GLY A 199 22.10 33.22 -9.98
CA GLY A 199 22.71 34.19 -10.89
C GLY A 199 22.36 33.94 -12.36
N THR A 200 23.34 33.52 -13.16
CA THR A 200 23.17 33.29 -14.61
C THR A 200 22.65 31.89 -14.98
N ALA A 201 22.67 30.93 -14.06
CA ALA A 201 22.25 29.53 -14.30
C ALA A 201 20.74 29.32 -14.09
N LEU A 202 19.93 30.21 -14.66
CA LEU A 202 18.48 30.29 -14.39
C LEU A 202 17.69 29.10 -14.97
N ASN A 203 18.09 28.58 -16.13
CA ASN A 203 17.44 27.41 -16.73
C ASN A 203 17.76 26.12 -15.95
N ASP A 204 19.03 25.91 -15.60
CA ASP A 204 19.45 24.71 -14.87
C ASP A 204 18.80 24.65 -13.47
N SER A 205 18.70 25.79 -12.81
CA SER A 205 17.99 25.91 -11.52
C SER A 205 16.49 25.70 -11.66
N HIS A 206 15.86 26.16 -12.75
CA HIS A 206 14.45 25.84 -13.03
C HIS A 206 14.24 24.34 -13.28
N GLN A 207 15.13 23.68 -14.03
CA GLN A 207 15.07 22.22 -14.23
C GLN A 207 15.28 21.45 -12.92
N LEU A 208 16.20 21.91 -12.06
CA LEU A 208 16.40 21.33 -10.73
C LEU A 208 15.14 21.46 -9.87
N TRP A 209 14.49 22.63 -9.89
CA TRP A 209 13.20 22.85 -9.21
C TRP A 209 12.11 21.92 -9.76
N GLU A 210 11.98 21.80 -11.08
CA GLU A 210 10.97 20.94 -11.72
C GLU A 210 11.16 19.47 -11.30
N ASN A 211 12.40 18.98 -11.34
CA ASN A 211 12.73 17.62 -10.89
C ASN A 211 12.43 17.40 -9.41
N ALA A 212 12.73 18.39 -8.56
CA ALA A 212 12.42 18.36 -7.14
C ALA A 212 10.90 18.35 -6.89
N TYR A 213 10.13 19.19 -7.60
CA TYR A 213 8.68 19.29 -7.48
C TYR A 213 7.99 17.98 -7.90
N ASN A 214 8.41 17.40 -9.03
CA ASN A 214 7.94 16.09 -9.48
C ASN A 214 8.25 14.99 -8.46
N ALA A 215 9.49 14.95 -7.96
CA ALA A 215 9.90 13.96 -6.97
C ALA A 215 9.13 14.07 -5.64
N ALA A 216 8.75 15.27 -5.22
CA ALA A 216 7.97 15.49 -4.01
C ALA A 216 6.56 14.87 -4.13
N HIS A 217 5.90 15.08 -5.26
CA HIS A 217 4.61 14.46 -5.53
C HIS A 217 4.69 12.93 -5.67
N GLU A 218 5.73 12.41 -6.33
CA GLU A 218 5.97 10.97 -6.39
C GLU A 218 6.22 10.36 -5.01
N ALA A 219 6.97 11.05 -4.14
CA ALA A 219 7.18 10.63 -2.76
C ALA A 219 5.86 10.60 -1.97
N ARG A 220 4.97 11.59 -2.18
CA ARG A 220 3.63 11.61 -1.55
C ARG A 220 2.75 10.46 -2.03
N LEU A 221 2.78 10.16 -3.33
CA LEU A 221 2.06 9.03 -3.91
C LEU A 221 2.57 7.70 -3.35
N LEU A 222 3.89 7.49 -3.32
CA LEU A 222 4.52 6.30 -2.74
C LEU A 222 4.17 6.15 -1.26
N SER A 223 4.18 7.25 -0.49
CA SER A 223 3.78 7.21 0.92
C SER A 223 2.34 6.75 1.10
N THR A 224 1.43 7.20 0.24
CA THR A 224 0.02 6.79 0.26
C THR A 224 -0.15 5.31 -0.10
N GLN A 225 0.60 4.83 -1.09
CA GLN A 225 0.65 3.41 -1.47
C GLN A 225 1.17 2.53 -0.34
N ILE A 226 2.26 2.95 0.31
CA ILE A 226 2.85 2.22 1.44
C ILE A 226 1.84 2.12 2.58
N GLN A 227 1.15 3.21 2.93
CA GLN A 227 0.16 3.20 3.99
C GLN A 227 -0.96 2.20 3.69
N ALA A 228 -1.53 2.26 2.49
CA ALA A 228 -2.59 1.35 2.08
C ALA A 228 -2.15 -0.13 2.04
N LEU A 229 -0.94 -0.42 1.53
CA LEU A 229 -0.39 -1.78 1.56
C LEU A 229 -0.16 -2.26 3.00
N THR A 230 0.27 -1.36 3.89
CA THR A 230 0.45 -1.64 5.32
C THR A 230 -0.89 -1.99 5.97
N ASP A 231 -1.93 -1.21 5.68
CA ASP A 231 -3.29 -1.47 6.16
C ASP A 231 -3.81 -2.83 5.65
N LYS A 232 -3.50 -3.19 4.39
CA LYS A 232 -3.80 -4.51 3.82
C LYS A 232 -3.05 -5.63 4.55
N SER A 233 -1.74 -5.50 4.76
CA SER A 233 -0.93 -6.47 5.50
C SER A 233 -1.47 -6.71 6.90
N ASN A 234 -1.91 -5.65 7.59
CA ASN A 234 -2.54 -5.74 8.90
C ASN A 234 -3.92 -6.40 8.86
N ALA A 235 -4.72 -6.16 7.80
CA ALA A 235 -5.99 -6.84 7.60
C ALA A 235 -5.80 -8.35 7.39
N LEU A 236 -4.82 -8.77 6.58
CA LEU A 236 -4.48 -10.18 6.38
C LEU A 236 -4.00 -10.84 7.66
N ALA A 237 -3.21 -10.15 8.47
CA ALA A 237 -2.77 -10.65 9.77
C ALA A 237 -3.95 -10.91 10.73
N ARG A 238 -4.94 -10.00 10.76
CA ARG A 238 -6.18 -10.17 11.53
C ARG A 238 -6.99 -11.36 11.01
N HIS A 239 -7.19 -11.45 9.70
CA HIS A 239 -7.90 -12.55 9.07
C HIS A 239 -7.22 -13.91 9.35
N HIS A 240 -5.89 -13.98 9.29
CA HIS A 240 -5.13 -15.18 9.66
C HIS A 240 -5.40 -15.59 11.11
N ALA A 241 -5.39 -14.63 12.05
CA ALA A 241 -5.65 -14.90 13.47
C ALA A 241 -7.08 -15.39 13.72
N GLU A 242 -8.07 -14.75 13.08
CA GLU A 242 -9.48 -15.15 13.13
C GLU A 242 -9.68 -16.58 12.61
N GLN A 243 -9.11 -16.89 11.43
CA GLN A 243 -9.16 -18.24 10.86
C GLN A 243 -8.52 -19.26 11.80
N THR A 244 -7.34 -18.95 12.36
CA THR A 244 -6.65 -19.84 13.30
C THR A 244 -7.52 -20.20 14.52
N ILE A 245 -8.29 -19.25 15.05
CA ILE A 245 -9.22 -19.49 16.16
C ILE A 245 -10.36 -20.41 15.72
N VAL A 246 -11.00 -20.11 14.58
CA VAL A 246 -12.08 -20.95 14.03
C VAL A 246 -11.62 -22.38 13.81
N TRP A 247 -10.40 -22.59 13.33
CA TRP A 247 -9.82 -23.92 13.15
C TRP A 247 -9.59 -24.64 14.47
N ARG A 248 -9.02 -23.95 15.47
CA ARG A 248 -8.84 -24.52 16.82
C ARG A 248 -10.17 -24.96 17.44
N ASP A 249 -11.22 -24.16 17.28
CA ASP A 249 -12.55 -24.50 17.79
C ASP A 249 -13.15 -25.72 17.08
N ARG A 250 -12.95 -25.81 15.76
CA ARG A 250 -13.36 -27.00 14.97
C ARG A 250 -12.60 -28.25 15.42
N GLU A 251 -11.28 -28.18 15.56
CA GLU A 251 -10.46 -29.30 16.04
C GLU A 251 -10.95 -29.78 17.42
N GLN A 252 -11.23 -28.86 18.36
CA GLN A 252 -11.77 -29.24 19.67
C GLN A 252 -13.10 -29.97 19.58
N VAL A 253 -14.00 -29.56 18.67
CA VAL A 253 -15.28 -30.26 18.45
C VAL A 253 -15.04 -31.66 17.91
N TRP A 254 -14.14 -31.81 16.94
CA TRP A 254 -13.76 -33.12 16.39
C TRP A 254 -13.15 -34.04 17.44
N GLU A 255 -12.26 -33.51 18.29
CA GLU A 255 -11.68 -34.26 19.41
C GLU A 255 -12.73 -34.72 20.41
N ARG A 256 -13.70 -33.86 20.77
CA ARG A 256 -14.83 -34.25 21.63
C ARG A 256 -15.66 -35.36 21.00
N HIS A 257 -15.93 -35.29 19.70
CA HIS A 257 -16.64 -36.36 18.99
C HIS A 257 -15.85 -37.67 19.01
N ARG A 258 -14.54 -37.60 18.80
CA ARG A 258 -13.65 -38.77 18.88
C ARG A 258 -13.65 -39.38 20.27
N GLN A 259 -13.47 -38.58 21.33
CA GLN A 259 -13.52 -39.04 22.71
C GLN A 259 -14.88 -39.66 23.06
N ASN A 260 -15.97 -39.04 22.62
CA ASN A 260 -17.32 -39.59 22.82
C ASN A 260 -17.50 -40.93 22.08
N ALA A 261 -16.96 -41.09 20.87
CA ALA A 261 -16.98 -42.35 20.14
C ALA A 261 -16.16 -43.43 20.88
N GLU A 262 -14.95 -43.11 21.32
CA GLU A 262 -14.08 -44.01 22.08
C GLU A 262 -14.75 -44.44 23.40
N GLN A 263 -15.41 -43.53 24.12
CA GLN A 263 -16.18 -43.85 25.32
C GLN A 263 -17.37 -44.75 25.03
N ARG A 264 -18.09 -44.53 23.92
CA ARG A 264 -19.21 -45.38 23.49
C ARG A 264 -18.72 -46.78 23.15
N ASP A 265 -17.62 -46.90 22.41
CA ASP A 265 -17.03 -48.19 22.05
C ASP A 265 -16.55 -48.95 23.29
N ALA A 266 -15.92 -48.26 24.25
CA ALA A 266 -15.54 -48.86 25.53
C ALA A 266 -16.75 -49.37 26.33
N ARG A 267 -17.86 -48.59 26.38
CA ARG A 267 -19.11 -49.01 27.03
C ARG A 267 -19.75 -50.21 26.32
N ILE A 268 -19.74 -50.23 24.99
CA ILE A 268 -20.26 -51.35 24.20
C ILE A 268 -19.45 -52.61 24.48
N ARG A 269 -18.11 -52.52 24.45
CA ARG A 269 -17.21 -53.65 24.76
C ARG A 269 -17.41 -54.17 26.18
N PHE A 270 -17.50 -53.28 27.17
CA PHE A 270 -17.77 -53.67 28.56
C PHE A 270 -19.12 -54.40 28.69
N LYS A 271 -20.18 -53.88 28.04
CA LYS A 271 -21.49 -54.53 28.06
C LYS A 271 -21.44 -55.92 27.39
N GLN A 272 -20.76 -56.03 26.26
CA GLN A 272 -20.58 -57.31 25.56
C GLN A 272 -19.88 -58.33 26.47
N GLN A 273 -18.80 -57.93 27.14
CA GLN A 273 -18.09 -58.78 28.10
C GLN A 273 -18.98 -59.21 29.26
N ALA A 274 -19.71 -58.28 29.88
CA ALA A 274 -20.63 -58.59 30.97
C ALA A 274 -21.77 -59.54 30.54
N ASP A 275 -22.34 -59.33 29.35
CA ASP A 275 -23.37 -60.20 28.79
C ASP A 275 -22.81 -61.60 28.47
N GLU A 276 -21.56 -61.70 28.01
CA GLU A 276 -20.85 -62.96 27.80
C GLU A 276 -20.57 -63.69 29.12
N ASP A 277 -20.09 -63.00 30.15
CA ASP A 277 -19.85 -63.57 31.49
C ASP A 277 -21.13 -64.11 32.11
N VAL A 278 -22.23 -63.36 32.06
CA VAL A 278 -23.55 -63.82 32.52
C VAL A 278 -24.01 -65.05 31.74
N ARG A 279 -23.75 -65.10 30.42
CA ARG A 279 -24.06 -66.29 29.61
C ARG A 279 -23.23 -67.48 30.06
N HIS A 280 -21.93 -67.31 30.32
CA HIS A 280 -21.06 -68.35 30.84
C HIS A 280 -21.52 -68.85 32.22
N GLU A 281 -21.90 -67.96 33.12
CA GLU A 281 -22.45 -68.31 34.44
C GLU A 281 -23.77 -69.07 34.33
N ARG A 282 -24.68 -68.66 33.44
CA ARG A 282 -25.95 -69.39 33.19
C ARG A 282 -25.70 -70.79 32.65
N VAL A 283 -24.74 -70.95 31.74
CA VAL A 283 -24.35 -72.27 31.24
C VAL A 283 -23.72 -73.11 32.35
N ARG A 284 -22.88 -72.51 33.21
CA ARG A 284 -22.26 -73.20 34.34
C ARG A 284 -23.30 -73.65 35.37
N THR A 285 -24.22 -72.78 35.75
CA THR A 285 -25.31 -73.09 36.70
C THR A 285 -26.25 -74.16 36.13
N ALA A 286 -26.65 -74.07 34.87
CA ALA A 286 -27.46 -75.09 34.21
C ALA A 286 -26.74 -76.46 34.11
N ASN A 287 -25.41 -76.48 34.00
CA ASN A 287 -24.59 -77.69 33.94
C ASN A 287 -24.03 -78.14 35.30
N THR A 288 -24.42 -77.50 36.41
CA THR A 288 -24.02 -77.94 37.76
C THR A 288 -25.22 -78.54 38.49
N LEU A 289 -25.14 -79.84 38.77
CA LEU A 289 -26.15 -80.52 39.56
C LEU A 289 -25.93 -80.18 41.04
N THR A 290 -26.78 -79.35 41.62
CA THR A 290 -26.76 -79.05 43.06
C THR A 290 -27.73 -79.97 43.77
N VAL A 291 -27.20 -80.96 44.51
CA VAL A 291 -28.00 -81.84 45.36
C VAL A 291 -27.91 -81.30 46.79
N PRO A 292 -29.02 -80.90 47.44
CA PRO A 292 -29.00 -80.49 48.84
C PRO A 292 -28.46 -81.63 49.70
N ALA A 293 -27.50 -81.34 50.58
CA ALA A 293 -26.83 -82.36 51.41
C ALA A 293 -27.82 -83.15 52.29
N THR A 294 -28.96 -82.55 52.67
CA THR A 294 -30.03 -83.21 53.42
C THR A 294 -30.77 -84.28 52.60
N SER A 295 -30.87 -84.13 51.28
CA SER A 295 -31.42 -85.16 50.37
C SER A 295 -30.48 -86.35 50.19
N VAL A 296 -29.16 -86.16 50.30
CA VAL A 296 -28.19 -87.26 50.21
C VAL A 296 -28.16 -88.09 51.49
N ALA A 297 -28.37 -87.46 52.65
CA ALA A 297 -28.30 -88.12 53.96
C ALA A 297 -29.54 -88.98 54.31
N ALA A 298 -30.69 -88.74 53.66
CA ALA A 298 -31.96 -89.38 54.00
C ALA A 298 -32.47 -90.42 52.98
N GLY A 299 -31.66 -90.81 51.98
CA GLY A 299 -32.13 -91.68 50.89
C GLY A 299 -33.02 -90.95 49.88
N GLY A 300 -32.73 -89.68 49.62
CA GLY A 300 -33.53 -88.81 48.75
C GLY A 300 -33.25 -89.03 47.25
N MET A 301 -34.34 -89.02 46.49
CA MET A 301 -34.36 -89.11 45.04
C MET A 301 -33.64 -87.92 44.37
N VAL A 302 -32.64 -88.19 43.55
CA VAL A 302 -31.91 -87.19 42.75
C VAL A 302 -32.50 -87.17 41.34
N LEU A 303 -33.18 -86.08 41.01
CA LEU A 303 -33.71 -85.83 39.66
C LEU A 303 -32.61 -85.22 38.78
N THR A 304 -32.25 -85.94 37.72
CA THR A 304 -31.37 -85.44 36.65
C THR A 304 -32.18 -85.29 35.36
N ARG A 305 -31.63 -84.55 34.38
CA ARG A 305 -32.28 -84.37 33.07
C ARG A 305 -32.48 -85.70 32.31
N GLY A 306 -31.76 -86.76 32.68
CA GLY A 306 -31.88 -88.11 32.13
C GLY A 306 -32.83 -89.05 32.90
N GLY A 307 -33.42 -88.59 34.02
CA GLY A 307 -34.31 -89.41 34.86
C GLY A 307 -34.09 -89.20 36.36
N ALA A 308 -35.06 -89.67 37.16
CA ALA A 308 -35.02 -89.64 38.61
C ALA A 308 -34.33 -90.92 39.15
N PHE A 309 -33.29 -90.75 39.96
CA PHE A 309 -32.60 -91.85 40.63
C PHE A 309 -32.97 -91.84 42.11
N VAL A 310 -33.55 -92.94 42.61
CA VAL A 310 -33.76 -93.16 44.05
C VAL A 310 -32.56 -93.95 44.57
N VAL A 311 -31.89 -93.47 45.61
CA VAL A 311 -30.70 -94.16 46.14
C VAL A 311 -30.84 -94.48 47.62
N GLU A 312 -30.75 -95.76 47.92
CA GLU A 312 -30.47 -96.30 49.25
C GLU A 312 -28.92 -96.43 49.38
N GLY A 313 -28.29 -95.57 50.19
CA GLY A 313 -26.88 -95.71 50.57
C GLY A 313 -25.87 -94.78 49.86
N ALA A 314 -25.05 -94.10 50.66
CA ALA A 314 -24.17 -93.01 50.24
C ALA A 314 -23.06 -93.37 49.23
N ALA A 315 -22.62 -94.63 49.16
CA ALA A 315 -21.55 -95.07 48.25
C ALA A 315 -22.04 -95.31 46.82
N VAL A 316 -23.24 -95.89 46.66
CA VAL A 316 -23.83 -96.20 45.35
C VAL A 316 -24.34 -94.94 44.65
N ALA A 317 -24.75 -93.92 45.40
CA ALA A 317 -25.17 -92.63 44.86
C ALA A 317 -24.03 -91.87 44.17
N LEU A 318 -22.82 -91.94 44.74
CA LEU A 318 -21.63 -91.32 44.17
C LEU A 318 -21.20 -92.02 42.88
N GLU A 319 -21.19 -93.34 42.86
CA GLU A 319 -20.77 -94.12 41.68
C GLU A 319 -21.78 -94.02 40.52
N ALA A 320 -23.08 -94.02 40.82
CA ALA A 320 -24.15 -93.83 39.83
C ALA A 320 -24.23 -92.39 39.29
N SER A 321 -23.99 -91.37 40.13
CA SER A 321 -23.97 -89.98 39.69
C SER A 321 -22.70 -89.63 38.90
N ILE A 322 -21.55 -90.22 39.23
CA ILE A 322 -20.32 -90.08 38.43
C ILE A 322 -20.52 -90.74 37.06
N SER A 323 -21.07 -91.95 37.00
CA SER A 323 -21.32 -92.63 35.72
C SER A 323 -22.41 -91.95 34.89
N SER A 324 -23.46 -91.38 35.49
CA SER A 324 -24.44 -90.56 34.76
C SER A 324 -23.87 -89.22 34.30
N ALA A 325 -22.99 -88.60 35.09
CA ALA A 325 -22.29 -87.37 34.71
C ALA A 325 -21.31 -87.64 33.55
N ILE A 326 -20.61 -88.78 33.54
CA ILE A 326 -19.77 -89.22 32.41
C ILE A 326 -20.63 -89.49 31.16
N ALA A 327 -21.79 -90.14 31.33
CA ALA A 327 -22.72 -90.37 30.23
C ALA A 327 -23.28 -89.07 29.63
N GLU A 328 -23.58 -88.07 30.47
CA GLU A 328 -23.99 -86.73 30.00
C GLU A 328 -22.83 -85.92 29.40
N ILE A 329 -21.60 -86.05 29.91
CA ILE A 329 -20.42 -85.45 29.26
C ILE A 329 -20.23 -86.06 27.86
N LEU A 330 -20.41 -87.36 27.69
CA LEU A 330 -20.37 -88.04 26.39
C LEU A 330 -21.54 -87.62 25.48
N ARG A 331 -22.74 -87.41 26.04
CA ARG A 331 -23.91 -86.91 25.30
C ARG A 331 -23.72 -85.46 24.85
N ILE A 332 -23.19 -84.59 25.70
CA ILE A 332 -22.87 -83.19 25.38
C ILE A 332 -21.72 -83.14 24.36
N ALA A 333 -20.72 -84.01 24.46
CA ALA A 333 -19.68 -84.16 23.45
C ALA A 333 -20.25 -84.63 22.10
N ALA A 334 -21.22 -85.54 22.11
CA ALA A 334 -21.95 -85.98 20.91
C ALA A 334 -22.85 -84.87 20.32
N ILE A 335 -23.48 -84.04 21.15
CA ILE A 335 -24.27 -82.88 20.71
C ILE A 335 -23.35 -81.77 20.17
N ARG A 336 -22.18 -81.54 20.77
CA ARG A 336 -21.16 -80.60 20.24
C ARG A 336 -20.58 -81.10 18.91
N ALA A 337 -20.37 -82.41 18.75
CA ALA A 337 -19.98 -83.00 17.48
C ALA A 337 -21.08 -82.91 16.41
N GLY A 338 -22.37 -82.99 16.80
CA GLY A 338 -23.52 -82.83 15.90
C GLY A 338 -23.90 -81.38 15.56
N GLN A 339 -23.64 -80.42 16.44
CA GLN A 339 -23.93 -78.99 16.21
C GLN A 339 -22.76 -78.23 15.56
N LEU A 340 -21.55 -78.80 15.51
CA LEU A 340 -20.46 -78.27 14.68
C LEU A 340 -20.77 -78.35 13.17
N ALA A 341 -21.84 -79.02 12.75
CA ALA A 341 -22.27 -79.09 11.35
C ALA A 341 -23.34 -78.05 10.93
N SER A 342 -23.87 -77.21 11.83
CA SER A 342 -25.01 -76.32 11.47
C SER A 342 -24.98 -74.88 12.00
N LEU A 343 -23.88 -74.40 12.58
CA LEU A 343 -23.71 -72.98 12.91
C LEU A 343 -22.40 -72.38 12.35
N PHE A 344 -22.07 -72.73 11.11
CA PHE A 344 -20.91 -72.21 10.38
C PHE A 344 -21.28 -71.46 9.10
N VAL A 345 -22.26 -70.54 9.14
CA VAL A 345 -22.38 -69.48 8.12
C VAL A 345 -22.98 -68.23 8.76
N SER A 346 -22.15 -67.26 9.14
CA SER A 346 -22.39 -65.80 9.08
C SER A 346 -21.25 -65.03 9.77
N SER A 347 -20.01 -65.22 9.34
CA SER A 347 -18.94 -64.27 9.69
C SER A 347 -17.79 -64.33 8.69
N MET A 348 -18.03 -64.03 7.41
CA MET A 348 -16.96 -63.55 6.49
C MET A 348 -17.56 -62.71 5.37
N LEU A 349 -17.73 -61.42 5.64
CA LEU A 349 -17.39 -60.31 4.74
C LEU A 349 -17.06 -59.11 5.64
N TYR A 350 -16.10 -59.30 6.54
CA TYR A 350 -15.39 -58.20 7.17
C TYR A 350 -14.20 -57.89 6.26
N SER A 351 -14.39 -56.91 5.39
CA SER A 351 -13.36 -56.35 4.53
C SER A 351 -12.30 -55.66 5.41
N PRO A 352 -11.00 -55.92 5.22
CA PRO A 352 -9.96 -55.21 5.94
C PRO A 352 -9.61 -53.90 5.23
N VAL A 353 -9.49 -52.84 6.03
CA VAL A 353 -8.79 -51.57 5.74
C VAL A 353 -9.36 -50.75 4.58
N LEU A 354 -10.33 -49.89 4.91
CA LEU A 354 -10.41 -48.57 4.29
C LEU A 354 -10.07 -47.55 5.36
N GLY A 355 -8.85 -47.02 5.25
CA GLY A 355 -8.50 -45.76 5.85
C GLY A 355 -9.42 -44.66 5.30
N ASP A 356 -9.70 -43.70 6.18
CA ASP A 356 -10.15 -42.34 5.92
C ASP A 356 -10.21 -41.93 4.44
N GLY A 357 -11.40 -41.63 3.90
CA GLY A 357 -11.47 -40.77 2.71
C GLY A 357 -12.73 -40.76 1.84
N GLU A 358 -13.34 -41.89 1.50
CA GLU A 358 -14.15 -41.95 0.26
C GLU A 358 -15.54 -42.56 0.47
N LEU A 359 -16.48 -41.81 1.08
CA LEU A 359 -17.92 -42.07 0.95
C LEU A 359 -18.55 -40.88 0.21
N THR A 360 -18.94 -41.09 -1.04
CA THR A 360 -19.63 -40.07 -1.85
C THR A 360 -21.02 -39.78 -1.27
N ALA A 361 -21.54 -38.56 -1.51
CA ALA A 361 -22.76 -38.06 -0.89
C ALA A 361 -24.00 -38.95 -1.13
N GLU A 362 -24.01 -39.73 -2.21
CA GLU A 362 -25.10 -40.65 -2.55
C GLU A 362 -25.13 -41.90 -1.67
N GLN A 363 -23.99 -42.43 -1.26
CA GLN A 363 -23.93 -43.61 -0.36
C GLN A 363 -24.36 -43.29 1.07
N ARG A 364 -24.29 -42.02 1.48
CA ARG A 364 -24.77 -41.54 2.78
C ARG A 364 -26.31 -41.50 2.90
N ARG A 365 -27.05 -41.43 1.77
CA ARG A 365 -28.53 -41.40 1.78
C ARG A 365 -29.17 -42.77 1.91
N HIS A 366 -28.52 -43.84 1.43
CA HIS A 366 -29.08 -45.19 1.50
C HIS A 366 -28.96 -45.86 2.87
N LEU A 367 -28.08 -45.38 3.76
CA LEU A 367 -27.93 -45.95 5.11
C LEU A 367 -29.04 -45.52 6.09
N PHE A 368 -29.85 -44.51 5.72
CA PHE A 368 -30.94 -44.00 6.55
C PHE A 368 -32.35 -44.45 6.09
N GLN A 369 -32.47 -45.32 5.09
CA GLN A 369 -33.77 -45.83 4.62
C GLN A 369 -34.19 -47.18 5.24
N GLY A 370 -33.48 -47.67 6.26
CA GLY A 370 -33.74 -48.98 6.89
C GLY A 370 -34.34 -48.95 8.28
N ILE A 371 -34.90 -47.83 8.75
CA ILE A 371 -35.67 -47.78 10.02
C ILE A 371 -37.02 -47.13 9.71
N GLY A 372 -37.98 -47.97 9.36
CA GLY A 372 -39.36 -47.61 9.10
C GLY A 372 -40.25 -48.84 9.18
N VAL A 373 -41.10 -48.86 10.21
CA VAL A 373 -42.09 -49.87 10.68
C VAL A 373 -41.57 -50.84 11.72
#